data_AF-A0A834D2S4-F1
#
_entry.id   AF-A0A834D2S4-F1
#
_cell.length_a   1.000
_cell.length_b   1.000
_cell.length_c   1.000
_cell.angle_alpha   90.00
_cell.angle_beta   90.00
_cell.angle_gamma   90.00
#
_symmetry.space_group_name_H-M   'P 1'
#
loop_
_entity.id
_entity.type
_entity.pdbx_description
1 polymer ?
#
loop_
_entity_poly.entity_id
_entity_poly.type
_entity_poly.pdbx_seq_one_letter_code
_entity_poly.pdbx_strand_id
1 'polypeptide(L)'
;MASKALFFFALLSLLAVSLIRTASANNEEDPGLVMQFYKDSCPQAEDIIREQVRLLYKRHKNTAFSWLRNIFHDCAVESCDASLLLDSTRRSLSEKETDRSFGLRNFRYPRVVC
;
A
#
# COMPACT_ATOMS: atom_id res chain seq x y z
N MET A 1 -36.75 45.78 -19.12
CA MET A 1 -37.28 44.40 -19.11
C MET A 1 -36.34 43.42 -19.81
N ALA A 2 -35.74 43.80 -20.95
CA ALA A 2 -34.75 42.99 -21.67
C ALA A 2 -33.49 42.60 -20.86
N SER A 3 -32.91 43.51 -20.06
CA SER A 3 -31.70 43.19 -19.27
C SER A 3 -31.94 42.09 -18.24
N LYS A 4 -33.10 42.10 -17.57
CA LYS A 4 -33.48 41.06 -16.60
C LYS A 4 -33.64 39.70 -17.27
N ALA A 5 -34.17 39.65 -18.50
CA ALA A 5 -34.27 38.43 -19.28
C ALA A 5 -32.88 37.89 -19.68
N LEU A 6 -31.97 38.78 -20.13
CA LEU A 6 -30.60 38.40 -20.49
C LEU A 6 -29.82 37.85 -19.29
N PHE A 7 -29.96 38.44 -18.11
CA PHE A 7 -29.36 37.90 -16.87
C PHE A 7 -29.93 36.53 -16.52
N PHE A 8 -31.24 36.32 -16.69
CA PHE A 8 -31.90 35.06 -16.40
C PHE A 8 -31.44 33.94 -17.35
N PHE A 9 -31.32 34.23 -18.64
CA PHE A 9 -30.80 33.28 -19.64
C PHE A 9 -29.33 32.94 -19.39
N ALA A 10 -28.49 33.92 -19.02
CA ALA A 10 -27.09 33.69 -18.65
C ALA A 10 -26.96 32.81 -17.40
N LEU A 11 -27.83 33.01 -16.40
CA LEU A 11 -27.85 32.19 -15.19
C LEU A 11 -28.27 30.74 -15.50
N LEU A 12 -29.27 30.56 -16.37
CA LEU A 12 -29.73 29.24 -16.80
C LEU A 12 -28.65 28.47 -17.59
N SER A 13 -27.90 29.16 -18.46
CA SER A 13 -26.80 28.53 -19.20
C SER A 13 -25.65 28.13 -18.29
N LEU A 14 -25.34 28.95 -17.28
CA LEU A 14 -24.31 28.63 -16.28
C LEU A 14 -24.70 27.40 -15.45
N LEU A 15 -25.95 27.30 -15.02
CA LEU A 15 -26.49 26.12 -14.30
C LEU A 15 -26.47 24.84 -15.13
N ALA A 16 -26.76 24.93 -16.44
CA ALA A 16 -26.72 23.78 -17.34
C ALA A 16 -25.29 23.24 -17.53
N VAL A 17 -24.29 24.13 -17.63
CA VAL A 17 -22.87 23.75 -17.78
C VAL A 17 -22.32 23.05 -16.53
N SER A 18 -22.77 23.41 -15.32
CA SER A 18 -22.38 22.72 -14.07
C SER A 18 -22.93 21.30 -13.98
N LEU A 19 -24.11 21.03 -14.55
CA LEU A 19 -24.73 19.69 -14.54
C LEU A 19 -24.05 18.70 -15.49
N ILE A 20 -23.38 19.17 -16.54
CA ILE A 20 -22.71 18.30 -17.53
C ILE A 20 -21.38 17.73 -17.00
N ARG A 21 -20.82 18.33 -15.94
CA ARG A 21 -19.47 18.00 -15.43
C ARG A 21 -19.37 16.72 -14.58
N THR A 22 -20.46 15.97 -14.38
CA THR A 22 -20.47 14.74 -13.56
C THR A 22 -20.58 13.43 -14.33
N ALA A 23 -20.59 13.45 -15.67
CA ALA A 23 -20.65 12.23 -16.47
C ALA A 23 -19.30 11.94 -17.14
N SER A 24 -18.35 11.37 -16.38
CA SER A 24 -17.28 10.45 -16.84
C SER A 24 -16.14 10.42 -15.82
N ALA A 25 -16.43 9.99 -14.60
CA ALA A 25 -15.40 9.30 -13.83
C ALA A 25 -15.39 7.86 -14.33
N ASN A 26 -14.51 7.58 -15.31
CA ASN A 26 -14.10 6.19 -15.54
C ASN A 26 -13.33 5.79 -14.28
N ASN A 27 -14.03 5.22 -13.32
CA ASN A 27 -13.39 4.51 -12.22
C ASN A 27 -12.79 3.26 -12.87
N GLU A 28 -11.56 3.36 -13.35
CA GLU A 28 -10.73 2.18 -13.58
C GLU A 28 -10.65 1.50 -12.21
N GLU A 29 -11.37 0.40 -12.07
CA GLU A 29 -11.33 -0.43 -10.88
C GLU A 29 -9.88 -0.91 -10.78
N ASP A 30 -9.12 -0.34 -9.84
CA ASP A 30 -7.82 -0.90 -9.48
C ASP A 30 -8.08 -2.36 -9.08
N PRO A 31 -7.57 -3.35 -9.83
CA PRO A 31 -7.84 -4.74 -9.52
C PRO A 31 -7.30 -5.14 -8.13
N GLY A 32 -6.52 -4.26 -7.50
CA GLY A 32 -5.97 -4.47 -6.18
C GLY A 32 -4.96 -5.61 -6.19
N LEU A 33 -4.99 -6.44 -5.15
CA LEU A 33 -4.09 -7.59 -5.04
C LEU A 33 -4.57 -8.73 -5.94
N VAL A 34 -3.69 -9.17 -6.84
CA VAL A 34 -3.92 -10.32 -7.72
C VAL A 34 -2.88 -11.41 -7.50
N MET A 35 -3.29 -12.66 -7.69
CA MET A 35 -2.37 -13.81 -7.64
C MET A 35 -1.35 -13.73 -8.76
N GLN A 36 -0.11 -14.16 -8.47
CA GLN A 36 0.99 -14.15 -9.44
C GLN A 36 1.29 -12.76 -10.03
N PHE A 37 1.11 -11.69 -9.26
CA PHE A 37 1.38 -10.31 -9.69
C PHE A 37 2.76 -10.13 -10.35
N TYR A 38 3.77 -10.86 -9.89
CA TYR A 38 5.14 -10.78 -10.41
C TYR A 38 5.43 -11.70 -11.59
N LYS A 39 4.44 -12.41 -12.15
CA LYS A 39 4.67 -13.44 -13.17
C LYS A 39 5.47 -12.95 -14.38
N ASP A 40 5.22 -11.73 -14.83
CA ASP A 40 5.85 -11.19 -16.05
C ASP A 40 7.09 -10.34 -15.74
N SER A 41 7.12 -9.65 -14.60
CA SER A 41 8.21 -8.76 -14.20
C SER A 41 9.33 -9.48 -13.45
N CYS A 42 8.99 -10.46 -12.61
CA CYS A 42 9.92 -11.33 -11.91
C CYS A 42 9.29 -12.72 -11.66
N PRO A 43 9.32 -13.62 -12.67
CA PRO A 43 8.68 -14.92 -12.58
C PRO A 43 9.18 -15.80 -11.42
N GLN A 44 10.42 -15.58 -10.99
CA GLN A 44 11.08 -16.38 -9.94
C GLN A 44 10.90 -15.79 -8.53
N ALA A 45 10.18 -14.67 -8.36
CA ALA A 45 10.08 -13.97 -7.08
C ALA A 45 9.59 -14.89 -5.95
N GLU A 46 8.47 -15.59 -6.16
CA GLU A 46 7.86 -16.46 -5.15
C GLU A 46 8.77 -17.66 -4.80
N ASP A 47 9.45 -18.24 -5.79
CA ASP A 47 10.35 -19.37 -5.59
C ASP A 47 11.62 -18.97 -4.83
N ILE A 48 12.20 -17.81 -5.16
CA ILE A 48 13.35 -17.25 -4.44
C ILE A 48 12.97 -17.01 -2.99
N ILE A 49 11.83 -16.35 -2.71
CA ILE A 49 11.35 -16.09 -1.35
C ILE A 49 11.19 -17.41 -0.59
N ARG A 50 10.53 -18.40 -1.19
CA ARG A 50 10.28 -19.71 -0.58
C ARG A 50 11.59 -20.40 -0.18
N GLU A 51 12.57 -20.42 -1.08
CA GLU A 51 13.86 -21.05 -0.81
C GLU A 51 14.65 -20.31 0.27
N GLN A 52 14.69 -18.98 0.23
CA GLN A 52 15.38 -18.20 1.27
C GLN A 52 14.75 -18.39 2.65
N VAL A 53 13.42 -18.39 2.75
CA VAL A 53 12.69 -18.69 3.99
C VAL A 53 13.05 -20.08 4.49
N ARG A 54 13.07 -21.08 3.61
CA ARG A 54 13.40 -22.47 3.95
C ARG A 54 14.84 -22.60 4.49
N LEU A 55 15.80 -21.91 3.87
CA LEU A 55 17.19 -21.90 4.31
C LEU A 55 17.35 -21.20 5.66
N LEU A 56 16.69 -20.05 5.84
CA LEU A 56 16.72 -19.31 7.10
C LEU A 56 16.09 -20.09 8.24
N TYR A 57 14.96 -20.75 8.01
CA TYR A 57 14.31 -21.61 9.01
C TYR A 57 15.22 -22.77 9.45
N LYS A 58 15.92 -23.42 8.50
CA LYS A 58 16.87 -24.49 8.82
C LYS A 58 18.03 -24.01 9.70
N ARG A 59 18.47 -22.76 9.52
CA ARG A 59 19.55 -22.16 10.33
C ARG A 59 19.05 -21.63 11.67
N HIS A 60 17.89 -20.97 11.67
CA HIS A 60 17.31 -20.25 12.79
C HIS A 60 15.81 -20.52 12.85
N LYS A 61 15.42 -21.59 13.55
CA LYS A 61 14.02 -22.04 13.63
C LYS A 61 13.04 -20.97 14.12
N ASN A 62 13.51 -20.03 14.95
CA ASN A 62 12.73 -18.93 15.52
C ASN A 62 12.51 -17.73 14.57
N THR A 63 13.25 -17.64 13.46
CA THR A 63 13.14 -16.52 12.52
C THR A 63 11.79 -16.51 11.81
N ALA A 64 11.27 -17.67 11.40
CA ALA A 64 9.97 -17.76 10.72
C ALA A 64 8.82 -17.22 11.60
N PHE A 65 8.80 -17.59 12.88
CA PHE A 65 7.81 -17.07 13.84
C PHE A 65 7.94 -15.56 14.05
N SER A 66 9.18 -15.05 14.07
CA SER A 66 9.42 -13.60 14.21
C SER A 66 8.88 -12.84 13.00
N TRP A 67 9.07 -13.36 11.78
CA TRP A 67 8.58 -12.73 10.56
C TRP A 67 7.05 -12.75 10.45
N LEU A 68 6.41 -13.86 10.81
CA LEU A 68 4.94 -13.91 10.89
C LEU A 68 4.39 -12.86 11.85
N ARG A 69 5.05 -12.71 13.01
CA ARG A 69 4.70 -11.67 13.98
C ARG A 69 4.92 -10.26 13.41
N ASN A 70 6.03 -10.03 12.72
CA ASN A 70 6.31 -8.72 12.11
C ASN A 70 5.27 -8.37 11.03
N ILE A 71 4.90 -9.32 10.15
CA ILE A 71 3.86 -9.11 9.13
C ILE A 71 2.52 -8.77 9.79
N PHE A 72 2.17 -9.50 10.86
CA PHE A 72 0.97 -9.19 11.62
C PHE A 72 1.03 -7.78 12.22
N HIS A 73 2.15 -7.39 12.84
CA HIS A 73 2.28 -6.07 13.46
C HIS A 73 2.27 -4.92 12.45
N ASP A 74 2.83 -5.13 11.25
CA ASP A 74 2.77 -4.18 10.14
C ASP A 74 1.30 -3.99 9.73
N CYS A 75 0.59 -5.09 9.45
CA CYS A 75 -0.79 -5.06 8.98
C CYS A 75 -1.88 -4.74 10.03
N ALA A 76 -1.60 -4.89 11.33
CA ALA A 76 -2.63 -4.85 12.37
C ALA A 76 -3.23 -3.45 12.58
N VAL A 77 -2.52 -2.40 12.16
CA VAL A 77 -2.97 -1.01 12.26
C VAL A 77 -2.85 -0.37 10.88
N GLU A 78 -3.99 -0.04 10.29
CA GLU A 78 -4.14 0.82 9.10
C GLU A 78 -3.65 0.27 7.73
N SER A 79 -2.48 -0.38 7.60
CA SER A 79 -1.97 -0.84 6.29
C SER A 79 -0.90 -1.94 6.33
N CYS A 80 -0.77 -2.73 5.25
CA CYS A 80 0.34 -3.67 5.02
C CYS A 80 1.35 -3.08 4.02
N ASP A 81 2.11 -2.07 4.43
CA ASP A 81 2.97 -1.25 3.54
C ASP A 81 4.48 -1.35 3.87
N ALA A 82 4.86 -2.23 4.80
CA ALA A 82 6.22 -2.42 5.29
C ALA A 82 6.83 -1.20 6.00
N SER A 83 6.01 -0.26 6.49
CA SER A 83 6.47 0.89 7.29
C SER A 83 7.23 0.45 8.55
N LEU A 84 6.86 -0.69 9.14
CA LEU A 84 7.52 -1.28 10.30
C LEU A 84 9.01 -1.56 10.05
N LEU A 85 9.44 -1.72 8.79
CA LEU A 85 10.83 -2.03 8.45
C LEU A 85 11.74 -0.81 8.43
N LEU A 86 11.18 0.40 8.42
CA LEU A 86 11.96 1.64 8.40
C LEU A 86 12.68 1.85 9.74
N ASP A 87 13.92 2.32 9.67
CA ASP A 87 14.71 2.67 10.86
C ASP A 87 14.52 4.15 11.23
N SER A 88 14.73 4.47 12.51
CA SER A 88 14.67 5.85 12.99
C SER A 88 15.72 6.70 12.29
N THR A 89 15.32 7.91 11.90
CA THR A 89 16.22 8.92 11.32
C THR A 89 16.36 10.10 12.27
N ARG A 90 17.17 11.09 11.91
CA ARG A 90 17.25 12.34 12.70
C ARG A 90 15.94 13.13 12.71
N ARG A 91 15.03 12.86 11.77
CA ARG A 91 13.79 13.63 11.56
C ARG A 91 12.53 12.83 11.89
N SER A 92 12.62 11.52 12.03
CA SER A 92 11.48 10.63 12.22
C SER A 92 11.84 9.47 13.14
N LEU A 93 10.90 9.08 14.00
CA LEU A 93 11.00 7.89 14.82
C LEU A 93 10.39 6.71 14.06
N SER A 94 11.03 5.55 14.15
CA SER A 94 10.50 4.30 13.63
C SER A 94 9.39 3.74 14.52
N GLU A 95 8.45 3.04 13.91
CA GLU A 95 7.44 2.24 14.61
C GLU A 95 8.06 1.18 15.52
N LYS A 96 9.29 0.73 15.21
CA LYS A 96 10.08 -0.20 16.03
C LYS A 96 10.33 0.33 17.44
N GLU A 97 10.36 1.65 17.62
CA GLU A 97 10.64 2.30 18.91
C GLU A 97 9.38 2.46 19.78
N THR A 98 8.20 2.09 19.26
CA THR A 98 6.95 2.19 20.02
C THR A 98 6.79 1.01 20.97
N ASP A 99 6.07 1.20 22.08
CA ASP A 99 5.77 0.13 23.03
C ASP A 99 5.01 -1.05 22.37
N ARG A 100 4.25 -0.78 21.31
CA ARG A 100 3.54 -1.82 20.53
C ARG A 100 4.50 -2.77 19.81
N SER A 101 5.72 -2.34 19.54
CA SER A 101 6.78 -3.14 18.91
C SER A 101 7.56 -4.01 19.91
N PHE A 102 7.07 -4.13 21.16
CA PHE A 102 7.72 -4.92 22.20
C PHE A 102 7.98 -6.37 21.77
N GLY A 103 9.25 -6.77 21.80
CA GLY A 103 9.69 -8.13 21.51
C GLY A 103 9.66 -8.52 20.03
N LEU A 104 9.41 -7.56 19.13
CA LEU A 104 9.67 -7.73 17.71
C LEU A 104 11.17 -7.85 17.45
N ARG A 105 11.53 -8.67 16.47
CA ARG A 105 12.93 -9.00 16.17
C ARG A 105 13.05 -9.53 14.75
N ASN A 106 14.30 -9.70 14.29
CA ASN A 106 14.61 -10.28 12.99
C ASN A 106 14.03 -9.49 11.80
N PHE A 107 14.16 -8.17 11.81
CA PHE A 107 13.67 -7.27 10.75
C PHE A 107 14.39 -7.38 9.39
N ARG A 108 15.34 -8.30 9.24
CA ARG A 108 16.08 -8.50 7.99
C ARG A 108 15.34 -9.50 7.12
N TYR A 109 14.85 -9.05 5.97
CA TYR A 109 14.16 -9.88 4.98
C TYR A 109 15.11 -10.40 3.90
N PRO A 110 14.76 -11.51 3.21
CA PRO A 110 15.60 -12.05 2.16
C PRO A 110 15.53 -11.13 0.94
N ARG A 111 16.68 -10.90 0.31
CA ARG A 111 16.74 -10.11 -0.92
C ARG A 111 16.22 -10.98 -2.07
N VAL A 112 15.19 -10.50 -2.74
CA VAL A 112 14.75 -11.05 -4.03
C VAL A 112 15.53 -10.29 -5.10
N VAL A 113 16.32 -11.03 -5.88
CA VAL A 113 17.02 -10.46 -7.04
C VAL A 113 16.43 -11.12 -8.27
N CYS A 114 15.83 -10.26 -9.07
CA CYS A 114 15.43 -10.43 -10.44
C CYS A 114 16.31 -9.40 -11.21
#